data_AF-A0A2V7Q9Y4-F1
#
_entry.id   AF-A0A2V7Q9Y4-F1
#
_cell.length_a   1.000
_cell.length_b   1.000
_cell.length_c   1.000
_cell.angle_alpha   90.00
_cell.angle_beta   90.00
_cell.angle_gamma   90.00
#
_symmetry.space_group_name_H-M   'P 1'
#
loop_
_entity.id
_entity.type
_entity.pdbx_description
1 polymer ?
#
loop_
_entity_poly.entity_id
_entity_poly.type
_entity_poly.pdbx_seq_one_letter_code
_entity_poly.pdbx_strand_id
1 'polypeptide(L)'
;MRTTGLAVGLVLATILAGGLAAQNVPPRLDGRVSPEVQRAVRRIAADAAARGLPVDPLVQKAIEGAAKGVPGERVIAAVRALATRLGEAREAVHDAGVTAPSGD
;
A
#
# COMPACT_ATOMS: atom_id res chain seq x y z
N MET A 1 -14.41 -23.74 -20.55
CA MET A 1 -12.97 -24.02 -20.27
C MET A 1 -12.03 -22.87 -20.67
N ARG A 2 -12.41 -21.94 -21.57
CA ARG A 2 -11.58 -20.78 -21.95
C ARG A 2 -11.74 -19.56 -21.01
N THR A 3 -12.93 -19.35 -20.47
CA THR A 3 -13.24 -18.25 -19.53
C THR A 3 -12.62 -18.46 -18.15
N THR A 4 -12.53 -19.71 -17.69
CA THR A 4 -11.85 -20.08 -16.44
C THR A 4 -10.34 -19.81 -16.49
N GLY A 5 -9.69 -20.00 -17.64
CA GLY A 5 -8.27 -19.68 -17.82
C GLY A 5 -7.96 -18.19 -17.76
N LEU A 6 -8.85 -17.36 -18.33
CA LEU A 6 -8.76 -15.89 -18.26
C LEU A 6 -8.97 -15.36 -16.84
N ALA A 7 -9.95 -15.90 -16.11
CA ALA A 7 -10.20 -15.52 -14.72
C ALA A 7 -9.03 -15.88 -13.79
N VAL A 8 -8.42 -17.06 -13.97
CA VAL A 8 -7.23 -17.49 -13.20
C VAL A 8 -6.01 -16.63 -13.53
N GLY A 9 -5.80 -16.28 -14.79
CA GLY A 9 -4.69 -15.41 -15.21
C GLY A 9 -4.77 -13.99 -14.63
N LEU A 10 -5.98 -13.42 -14.55
CA LEU A 10 -6.19 -12.06 -14.02
C LEU A 10 -5.98 -11.98 -12.51
N VAL A 11 -6.45 -12.98 -11.75
CA VAL A 11 -6.23 -13.05 -10.30
C VAL A 11 -4.73 -13.16 -10.00
N LEU A 12 -3.99 -13.97 -10.76
CA LEU A 12 -2.54 -14.15 -10.56
C LEU A 12 -1.75 -12.86 -10.82
N ALA A 13 -2.14 -12.06 -11.81
CA ALA A 13 -1.49 -10.78 -12.12
C ALA A 13 -1.64 -9.75 -11.00
N THR A 14 -2.80 -9.69 -10.34
CA THR A 14 -3.03 -8.76 -9.21
C THR A 14 -2.19 -9.11 -7.97
N ILE A 15 -1.99 -10.40 -7.70
CA ILE A 15 -1.16 -10.88 -6.58
C ILE A 15 0.32 -10.53 -6.80
N LEU A 16 0.84 -10.74 -8.02
CA LEU A 16 2.22 -10.41 -8.36
C LEU A 16 2.52 -8.90 -8.29
N ALA A 17 1.59 -8.07 -8.75
CA ALA A 17 1.76 -6.61 -8.71
C ALA A 17 1.86 -6.06 -7.27
N GLY A 18 1.05 -6.59 -6.34
CA GLY A 18 1.12 -6.22 -4.92
C GLY A 18 2.45 -6.62 -4.26
N GLY A 19 2.98 -7.80 -4.59
CA GLY A 19 4.28 -8.28 -4.09
C GLY A 19 5.48 -7.46 -4.60
N LEU A 20 5.46 -7.02 -5.85
CA LEU A 20 6.49 -6.15 -6.43
C LEU A 20 6.52 -4.76 -5.76
N ALA A 21 5.36 -4.19 -5.44
CA ALA A 21 5.28 -2.90 -4.76
C ALA A 21 5.87 -2.94 -3.34
N ALA A 22 5.62 -4.02 -2.58
CA ALA A 22 6.17 -4.20 -1.23
C ALA A 22 7.70 -4.38 -1.23
N GLN A 23 8.26 -5.03 -2.25
CA GLN A 23 9.70 -5.23 -2.38
C GLN A 23 10.48 -3.93 -2.65
N ASN A 24 9.84 -2.94 -3.27
CA ASN A 24 10.46 -1.64 -3.56
C ASN A 24 10.37 -0.64 -2.39
N VAL A 25 9.79 -1.02 -1.25
CA VAL A 25 9.65 -0.15 -0.08
C VAL A 25 11.01 0.20 0.56
N PRO A 26 11.91 -0.76 0.86
CA PRO A 26 13.16 -0.45 1.57
C PRO A 26 14.04 0.58 0.84
N PRO A 27 14.35 0.43 -0.47
CA PRO A 27 15.19 1.41 -1.18
C PRO A 27 14.59 2.83 -1.21
N ARG A 28 13.26 2.95 -1.16
CA ARG A 28 12.57 4.26 -1.19
C ARG A 28 12.64 5.01 0.15
N LEU A 29 12.89 4.30 1.25
CA LEU A 29 12.94 4.86 2.60
C LEU A 29 14.38 5.13 3.07
N ASP A 30 15.37 4.51 2.45
CA ASP A 30 16.79 4.66 2.81
C ASP A 30 17.22 6.13 2.81
N GLY A 31 17.80 6.58 3.94
CA GLY A 31 18.26 7.95 4.14
C GLY A 31 17.15 9.02 4.23
N ARG A 32 15.88 8.66 4.00
CA ARG A 32 14.74 9.60 4.03
C ARG A 32 13.94 9.55 5.33
N VAL A 33 14.06 8.45 6.08
CA VAL A 33 13.40 8.26 7.38
C VAL A 33 14.38 7.60 8.36
N SER A 34 14.11 7.67 9.66
CA SER A 34 14.93 6.96 10.65
C SER A 34 14.83 5.43 10.49
N PRO A 35 15.83 4.65 10.94
CA PRO A 35 15.78 3.19 10.87
C PRO A 35 14.56 2.58 11.59
N GLU A 36 14.09 3.23 12.65
CA GLU A 36 12.87 2.82 13.35
C GLU A 36 11.62 2.98 12.48
N VAL A 37 11.44 4.17 11.90
CA VAL A 37 10.32 4.46 10.98
C VAL A 37 10.39 3.51 9.78
N GLN A 38 11.59 3.27 9.23
CA GLN A 38 11.77 2.34 8.12
C GLN A 38 11.27 0.93 8.45
N ARG A 39 11.68 0.36 9.59
CA ARG A 39 11.24 -0.98 10.02
C ARG A 39 9.72 -1.04 10.22
N ALA A 40 9.14 -0.02 10.82
CA ALA A 40 7.71 0.04 11.07
C ALA A 40 6.91 0.17 9.76
N VAL A 41 7.31 1.07 8.87
CA VAL A 41 6.64 1.31 7.58
C VAL A 41 6.77 0.09 6.67
N ARG A 42 7.91 -0.61 6.67
CA ARG A 42 8.08 -1.88 5.93
C ARG A 42 7.05 -2.93 6.35
N ARG A 43 6.80 -3.08 7.65
CA ARG A 43 5.79 -4.03 8.16
C ARG A 43 4.37 -3.60 7.76
N ILE A 44 4.03 -2.33 7.97
CA ILE A 44 2.70 -1.80 7.61
C ILE A 44 2.44 -1.94 6.10
N ALA A 45 3.45 -1.68 5.27
CA ALA A 45 3.37 -1.83 3.82
C ALA A 45 3.20 -3.29 3.39
N ALA A 46 3.92 -4.23 4.04
CA ALA A 46 3.75 -5.66 3.78
C ALA A 46 2.32 -6.13 4.14
N ASP A 47 1.80 -5.72 5.30
CA ASP A 47 0.43 -6.03 5.74
C ASP A 47 -0.62 -5.43 4.78
N ALA A 48 -0.40 -4.20 4.32
CA ALA A 48 -1.27 -3.54 3.35
C ALA A 48 -1.26 -4.27 2.00
N ALA A 49 -0.08 -4.63 1.49
CA ALA A 49 0.08 -5.39 0.25
C ALA A 49 -0.60 -6.76 0.33
N ALA A 50 -0.47 -7.46 1.46
CA ALA A 50 -1.14 -8.75 1.67
C ALA A 50 -2.67 -8.64 1.64
N ARG A 51 -3.24 -7.46 1.94
CA ARG A 51 -4.67 -7.15 1.82
C ARG A 51 -5.05 -6.54 0.46
N GLY A 52 -4.12 -6.44 -0.49
CA GLY A 52 -4.36 -5.80 -1.79
C GLY A 52 -4.57 -4.28 -1.72
N LEU A 53 -4.08 -3.62 -0.67
CA LEU A 53 -4.16 -2.16 -0.52
C LEU A 53 -2.96 -1.48 -1.23
N PRO A 54 -3.13 -0.23 -1.71
CA PRO A 54 -2.04 0.50 -2.35
C PRO A 54 -0.94 0.86 -1.33
N VAL A 55 0.29 0.47 -1.65
CA VAL A 55 1.47 0.67 -0.79
C VAL A 55 2.09 2.06 -0.96
N ASP A 56 2.08 2.60 -2.17
CA ASP A 56 2.73 3.87 -2.49
C ASP A 56 2.30 5.05 -1.60
N PRO A 57 1.00 5.24 -1.29
CA PRO A 57 0.57 6.30 -0.38
C PRO A 57 1.19 6.19 1.02
N LEU A 58 1.43 4.96 1.51
CA LEU A 58 2.01 4.70 2.83
C LEU A 58 3.49 5.12 2.88
N VAL A 59 4.24 4.77 1.83
CA VAL A 59 5.66 5.15 1.67
C VAL A 59 5.79 6.67 1.57
N GLN A 60 4.96 7.31 0.75
CA GLN A 60 4.97 8.77 0.62
C GLN A 60 4.61 9.45 1.93
N LYS A 61 3.64 8.92 2.68
CA LYS A 61 3.27 9.50 3.98
C LYS A 61 4.40 9.47 5.00
N ALA A 62 5.18 8.39 5.01
CA ALA A 62 6.36 8.28 5.88
C ALA A 62 7.43 9.31 5.53
N ILE A 63 7.75 9.43 4.22
CA ILE A 63 8.73 10.39 3.70
C ILE A 63 8.29 11.83 3.99
N GLU A 64 7.02 12.16 3.76
CA GLU A 64 6.44 13.47 4.05
C GLU A 64 6.59 13.82 5.53
N GLY A 65 6.26 12.89 6.43
CA GLY A 65 6.38 13.09 7.88
C GLY A 65 7.82 13.35 8.31
N ALA A 66 8.77 12.55 7.83
CA ALA A 66 10.18 12.73 8.13
C ALA A 66 10.74 14.06 7.56
N ALA A 67 10.39 14.41 6.32
CA ALA A 67 10.78 15.66 5.69
C ALA A 67 10.25 16.90 6.45
N LYS A 68 9.11 16.76 7.13
CA LYS A 68 8.52 17.79 7.99
C LYS A 68 9.09 17.82 9.41
N GLY A 69 10.08 16.96 9.73
CA GLY A 69 10.65 16.86 11.08
C GLY A 69 9.67 16.33 12.13
N VAL A 70 8.62 15.60 11.71
CA VAL A 70 7.64 15.02 12.63
C VAL A 70 8.30 13.88 13.44
N PRO A 71 8.07 13.78 14.76
CA PRO A 71 8.59 12.69 15.57
C PRO A 71 8.21 11.31 15.03
N GLY A 72 9.15 10.36 15.12
CA GLY A 72 9.04 9.03 14.52
C GLY A 72 7.78 8.28 14.91
N GLU A 73 7.40 8.29 16.19
CA GLU A 73 6.17 7.62 16.64
C GLU A 73 4.91 8.21 15.98
N ARG A 74 4.89 9.53 15.74
CA ARG A 74 3.76 10.22 15.13
C ARG A 74 3.69 9.96 13.62
N VAL A 75 4.85 9.82 12.96
CA VAL A 75 4.90 9.36 11.55
C VAL A 75 4.35 7.95 11.44
N ILE A 76 4.78 7.03 12.32
CA ILE A 76 4.32 5.63 12.31
C ILE A 76 2.80 5.56 12.55
N ALA A 77 2.28 6.32 13.51
CA ALA A 77 0.85 6.40 13.78
C ALA A 77 0.07 6.91 12.56
N ALA A 78 0.55 7.96 11.90
CA ALA A 78 -0.09 8.51 10.70
C ALA A 78 -0.12 7.52 9.53
N VAL A 79 0.96 6.76 9.31
CA VAL A 79 1.02 5.72 8.27
C VAL A 79 0.04 4.59 8.56
N ARG A 80 -0.09 4.15 9.82
CA ARG A 80 -1.06 3.12 10.23
C ARG A 80 -2.50 3.60 10.06
N ALA A 81 -2.78 4.85 10.43
CA ALA A 81 -4.09 5.45 10.22
C ALA A 81 -4.45 5.53 8.73
N LEU A 82 -3.48 5.90 7.87
CA LEU A 82 -3.69 5.90 6.43
C LEU A 82 -3.98 4.50 5.88
N ALA A 83 -3.24 3.47 6.33
CA ALA A 83 -3.50 2.08 5.92
C ALA A 83 -4.90 1.59 6.33
N THR A 84 -5.42 2.06 7.48
CA THR A 84 -6.78 1.76 7.93
C THR A 84 -7.82 2.40 7.01
N ARG A 85 -7.67 3.72 6.74
CA ARG A 85 -8.56 4.47 5.85
C ARG A 85 -8.58 3.93 4.42
N LEU A 86 -7.44 3.43 3.92
CA LEU A 86 -7.39 2.78 2.61
C LEU A 86 -8.19 1.48 2.58
N GLY A 87 -8.21 0.73 3.69
CA GLY A 87 -9.06 -0.45 3.85
C GLY A 87 -10.54 -0.08 3.81
N GLU A 88 -10.95 0.89 4.64
CA GLU A 88 -12.32 1.41 4.69
C GLU A 88 -12.77 1.95 3.33
N ALA A 89 -11.90 2.70 2.64
CA ALA A 89 -12.20 3.23 1.31
C ALA A 89 -12.38 2.12 0.27
N ARG A 90 -11.58 1.06 0.31
CA ARG A 90 -11.71 -0.09 -0.59
C ARG A 90 -13.05 -0.80 -0.39
N GLU A 91 -13.46 -1.00 0.87
CA GLU A 91 -14.76 -1.59 1.21
C GLU A 91 -15.90 -0.69 0.72
N ALA A 92 -15.84 0.62 0.99
CA ALA A 92 -16.87 1.56 0.54
C ALA A 92 -17.00 1.60 -0.99
N VAL A 93 -15.89 1.57 -1.74
CA VAL A 93 -15.90 1.54 -3.22
C VAL A 93 -16.50 0.24 -3.73
N HIS A 94 -16.17 -0.90 -3.10
CA HIS A 94 -16.72 -2.20 -3.43
C HIS A 94 -18.25 -2.22 -3.21
N ASP A 95 -18.71 -1.75 -2.06
CA ASP A 95 -20.12 -1.76 -1.69
C ASP A 95 -20.96 -0.79 -2.54
N ALA A 96 -20.36 0.30 -3.01
CA ALA A 96 -20.99 1.23 -3.95
C ALA A 96 -21.13 0.67 -5.37
N GLY A 97 -20.54 -0.50 -5.68
CA GLY A 97 -20.60 -1.11 -7.01
C GLY A 97 -19.87 -0.29 -8.08
N VAL A 98 -18.96 0.59 -7.69
CA VAL A 98 -18.21 1.44 -8.63
C VAL A 98 -17.25 0.56 -9.42
N THR A 99 -17.54 0.36 -10.70
CA THR A 99 -16.61 -0.30 -11.61
C THR A 99 -15.40 0.58 -11.83
N ALA A 100 -14.22 -0.04 -11.93
CA ALA A 100 -13.01 0.68 -12.32
C ALA A 100 -13.30 1.43 -13.65
N PRO A 101 -12.92 2.71 -13.76
CA PRO A 101 -13.09 3.45 -15.00
C PRO A 101 -12.37 2.71 -16.13
N SER A 102 -13.01 2.62 -17.29
CA SER A 102 -12.34 2.23 -18.53
C SER A 102 -11.20 3.22 -18.75
N GLY A 103 -9.96 2.69 -18.78
CA GLY A 103 -8.79 3.49 -19.06
C GLY A 103 -8.77 3.81 -20.55
N ASP A 104 -9.17 5.03 -20.89
CA ASP A 104 -9.08 5.62 -22.23
C ASP A 104 -7.78 6.45 -22.35
#